data_AF-A0A0F7ZVG0-F1
#
_entry.id   AF-A0A0F7ZVG0-F1
#
_cell.length_a   1.000
_cell.length_b   1.000
_cell.length_c   1.000
_cell.angle_alpha   90.00
_cell.angle_beta   90.00
_cell.angle_gamma   90.00
#
_symmetry.space_group_name_H-M   'P 1'
#
loop_
_entity.id
_entity.type
_entity.pdbx_description
1 polymer ?
#
loop_
_entity_poly.entity_id
_entity_poly.type
_entity_poly.pdbx_seq_one_letter_code
_entity_poly.pdbx_strand_id
1 'polypeptide(L)'
;MATLSEHDIELIARDPLGGSLDHLMKSLQDAEQSCSSKSDPHDDANNFEQDRQDIISRLLTTLMGTKVAFRLLSKTSGRDVASDLALLFSRIRKGDFTYSYYRPLVRLVLRKASDSEIWSAVLDLITTLTRVTPPESVPATFDSTPITHSSASQQGVEQTRELVERKVFEEIRL
;
A
#
# COMPACT_ATOMS: atom_id res chain seq x y z
N MET A 1 8.90 16.36 -1.10
CA MET A 1 9.68 15.50 -0.20
C MET A 1 8.95 15.38 1.13
N ALA A 2 8.86 14.19 1.70
CA ALA A 2 8.15 13.94 2.94
C ALA A 2 8.79 14.75 4.07
N THR A 3 8.00 15.53 4.80
CA THR A 3 8.49 16.32 5.92
C THR A 3 8.65 15.42 7.15
N LEU A 4 9.90 15.24 7.57
CA LEU A 4 10.27 14.58 8.82
C LEU A 4 9.98 15.52 10.00
N SER A 5 9.44 14.97 11.09
CA SER A 5 9.32 15.73 12.34
C SER A 5 10.69 15.88 13.01
N GLU A 6 10.81 16.80 13.96
CA GLU A 6 12.03 16.95 14.76
C GLU A 6 12.39 15.66 15.49
N HIS A 7 11.39 14.96 16.03
CA HIS A 7 11.57 13.65 16.64
C HIS A 7 12.14 12.61 15.68
N ASP A 8 11.67 12.57 14.43
CA ASP A 8 12.18 11.64 13.42
C ASP A 8 13.64 11.96 13.07
N ILE A 9 13.99 13.24 12.99
CA ILE A 9 15.36 13.71 12.72
C ILE A 9 16.29 13.28 13.86
N GLU A 10 15.89 13.48 15.12
CA GLU A 10 16.64 13.03 16.29
C GLU A 10 16.82 11.51 16.27
N LEU A 11 15.77 10.76 15.92
CA LEU A 11 15.80 9.31 15.86
C LEU A 11 16.81 8.82 14.81
N ILE A 12 16.81 9.44 13.63
CA ILE A 12 17.77 9.16 12.55
C ILE A 12 19.20 9.49 13.00
N ALA A 13 19.40 10.64 13.64
CA ALA A 13 20.72 11.05 14.13
C ALA A 13 21.32 10.09 15.17
N ARG A 14 20.49 9.36 15.91
CA ARG A 14 20.93 8.37 16.92
C ARG A 14 21.39 7.04 16.33
N ASP A 15 20.96 6.69 15.12
CA ASP A 15 21.32 5.44 14.44
C ASP A 15 21.55 5.73 12.94
N PRO A 16 22.65 6.44 12.61
CA PRO A 16 22.93 6.83 11.24
C PRO A 16 23.17 5.61 10.35
N LEU A 17 22.87 5.74 9.07
CA LEU A 17 23.07 4.69 8.06
C LEU A 17 24.55 4.32 7.92
N GLY A 18 25.45 5.28 8.14
CA GLY A 18 26.89 5.09 8.05
C GLY A 18 27.30 4.47 6.70
N GLY A 19 28.20 3.49 6.74
CA GLY A 19 28.67 2.77 5.54
C GLY A 19 27.78 1.60 5.10
N SER A 20 26.57 1.43 5.67
CA SER A 20 25.71 0.28 5.37
C SER A 20 25.36 0.18 3.88
N LEU A 21 25.30 1.31 3.17
CA LEU A 21 24.97 1.36 1.75
C LEU A 21 26.21 1.37 0.82
N ASP A 22 27.43 1.53 1.35
CA ASP A 22 28.65 1.69 0.54
C ASP A 22 28.87 0.48 -0.39
N HIS A 23 28.57 -0.72 0.10
CA HIS A 23 28.70 -1.97 -0.66
C HIS A 23 27.74 -2.07 -1.87
N LEU A 24 26.69 -1.24 -1.92
CA LEU A 24 25.73 -1.19 -3.01
C LEU A 24 26.04 -0.09 -4.03
N MET A 25 26.90 0.88 -3.69
CA MET A 25 27.11 2.08 -4.50
C MET A 25 27.52 1.79 -5.94
N LYS A 26 28.47 0.87 -6.14
CA LYS A 26 28.95 0.51 -7.48
C LYS A 26 27.82 -0.08 -8.34
N SER A 27 27.11 -1.08 -7.81
CA SER A 27 26.00 -1.72 -8.53
C SER A 27 24.82 -0.77 -8.77
N LEU A 28 24.53 0.14 -7.83
CA LEU A 28 23.51 1.18 -8.01
C LEU A 28 23.91 2.17 -9.12
N GLN A 29 25.19 2.49 -9.23
CA GLN A 29 25.73 3.38 -10.26
C GLN A 29 25.62 2.74 -11.65
N ASP A 30 25.98 1.46 -11.77
CA ASP A 30 25.85 0.69 -13.01
C ASP A 30 24.37 0.58 -13.45
N ALA A 31 23.46 0.35 -12.50
CA ALA A 31 22.02 0.32 -12.75
C ALA A 31 21.47 1.67 -13.24
N GLU A 32 21.91 2.80 -12.68
CA GLU A 32 21.48 4.14 -13.09
C GLU A 32 22.02 4.53 -14.47
N GLN A 33 23.27 4.13 -14.78
CA GLN A 33 23.89 4.39 -16.09
C GLN A 33 23.21 3.60 -17.20
N SER A 34 22.93 2.31 -16.97
CA SER A 34 22.20 1.49 -17.93
C SER A 34 20.78 2.02 -18.20
N CYS A 35 20.14 2.68 -17.23
CA CYS A 35 18.81 3.28 -17.40
C CYS A 35 18.85 4.57 -18.25
N SER A 36 19.97 5.28 -18.23
CA SER A 36 20.16 6.54 -18.98
C SER A 36 20.68 6.30 -20.40
N SER A 37 21.30 5.15 -20.64
CA SER A 37 21.68 4.68 -21.97
C SER A 37 20.42 4.38 -22.78
N LYS A 38 20.22 5.09 -23.89
CA LYS A 38 19.28 4.67 -24.94
C LYS A 38 19.92 3.51 -25.69
N SER A 39 19.85 2.30 -25.14
CA SER A 39 20.26 1.11 -25.89
C SER A 39 19.14 0.72 -26.87
N ASP A 40 19.54 0.30 -28.06
CA ASP A 40 18.64 -0.31 -29.04
C ASP A 40 17.90 -1.52 -28.43
N PRO A 41 16.64 -1.75 -28.80
CA PRO A 41 15.81 -2.82 -28.26
C PRO A 41 16.27 -4.16 -28.86
N HIS A 42 17.34 -4.72 -28.33
CA HIS A 42 17.74 -6.11 -28.57
C HIS A 42 17.62 -6.92 -27.26
N ASP A 43 17.36 -8.22 -27.39
CA ASP A 43 17.16 -9.33 -26.42
C ASP A 43 17.68 -9.24 -24.97
N ASP A 44 18.60 -8.33 -24.64
CA ASP A 44 19.26 -8.20 -23.33
C ASP A 44 18.47 -7.33 -22.32
N ALA A 45 17.37 -6.70 -22.76
CA ALA A 45 16.54 -5.82 -21.91
C ALA A 45 15.98 -6.52 -20.64
N ASN A 46 15.64 -7.81 -20.74
CA ASN A 46 15.14 -8.58 -19.62
C ASN A 46 16.21 -8.82 -18.53
N ASN A 47 17.48 -8.94 -18.93
CA ASN A 47 18.59 -9.15 -18.01
C ASN A 47 18.84 -7.90 -17.17
N PHE A 48 18.84 -6.71 -17.81
CA PHE A 48 19.00 -5.43 -17.12
C PHE A 48 17.87 -5.11 -16.13
N GLU A 49 16.62 -5.44 -16.45
CA GLU A 49 15.51 -5.26 -15.51
C GLU A 49 15.64 -6.22 -14.31
N GLN A 50 16.06 -7.46 -14.53
CA GLN A 50 16.30 -8.41 -13.45
C GLN A 50 17.44 -7.96 -12.52
N ASP A 51 18.53 -7.43 -13.07
CA ASP A 51 19.64 -6.86 -12.32
C ASP A 51 19.21 -5.64 -11.50
N ARG A 52 18.40 -4.75 -12.10
CA ARG A 52 17.79 -3.60 -11.39
C ARG A 52 16.89 -4.06 -10.25
N GLN A 53 16.10 -5.09 -10.49
CA GLN A 53 15.21 -5.66 -9.48
C GLN A 53 16.01 -6.22 -8.29
N ASP A 54 17.10 -6.95 -8.55
CA ASP A 54 17.98 -7.49 -7.50
C ASP A 54 18.64 -6.37 -6.69
N ILE A 55 19.23 -5.37 -7.35
CA ILE A 55 19.92 -4.30 -6.62
C ILE A 55 18.95 -3.45 -5.79
N ILE A 56 17.75 -3.18 -6.29
CA ILE A 56 16.72 -2.50 -5.51
C ILE A 56 16.25 -3.37 -4.34
N SER A 57 16.06 -4.67 -4.56
CA SER A 57 15.70 -5.61 -3.49
C SER A 57 16.75 -5.60 -2.35
N ARG A 58 18.03 -5.57 -2.71
CA ARG A 58 19.15 -5.44 -1.75
C ARG A 58 19.18 -4.09 -1.04
N LEU A 59 18.88 -3.00 -1.75
CA LEU A 59 18.75 -1.68 -1.16
C LEU A 59 17.60 -1.63 -0.13
N LEU A 60 16.41 -2.13 -0.48
CA LEU A 60 15.26 -2.13 0.42
C LEU A 60 15.50 -2.99 1.66
N THR A 61 16.08 -4.18 1.48
CA THR A 61 16.40 -5.08 2.60
C THR A 61 17.48 -4.51 3.53
N THR A 62 18.48 -3.82 2.97
CA THR A 62 19.50 -3.12 3.76
C THR A 62 18.87 -2.00 4.60
N LEU A 63 18.02 -1.16 3.98
CA LEU A 63 17.31 -0.09 4.70
C LEU A 63 16.35 -0.65 5.75
N MET A 64 15.60 -1.70 5.41
CA MET A 64 14.65 -2.38 6.30
C MET A 64 15.35 -2.97 7.53
N GLY A 65 16.59 -3.44 7.40
CA GLY A 65 17.36 -4.02 8.50
C GLY A 65 17.91 -3.01 9.53
N THR A 66 17.73 -1.71 9.31
CA THR A 66 18.21 -0.66 10.22
C THR A 66 17.27 -0.44 11.39
N LYS A 67 17.77 0.03 12.56
CA LYS A 67 16.89 0.29 13.71
C LYS A 67 15.93 1.45 13.45
N VAL A 68 16.34 2.39 12.61
CA VAL A 68 15.50 3.52 12.17
C VAL A 68 14.24 3.01 11.48
N ALA A 69 14.35 2.02 10.59
CA ALA A 69 13.19 1.49 9.86
C ALA A 69 12.09 0.95 10.78
N PHE A 70 12.47 0.28 11.87
CA PHE A 70 11.52 -0.29 12.84
C PHE A 70 10.86 0.74 13.76
N ARG A 71 11.36 1.97 13.80
CA ARG A 71 10.87 3.00 14.72
C ARG A 71 10.22 4.18 13.99
N LEU A 72 10.67 4.47 12.78
CA LEU A 72 10.12 5.52 11.95
C LEU A 72 8.74 5.09 11.44
N LEU A 73 7.74 5.95 11.61
CA LEU A 73 6.36 5.67 11.20
C LEU A 73 6.04 6.29 9.84
N SER A 74 5.40 5.51 8.99
CA SER A 74 4.82 5.96 7.74
C SER A 74 3.45 6.59 7.99
N LYS A 75 3.32 7.88 7.69
CA LYS A 75 2.05 8.62 7.82
C LYS A 75 0.94 8.03 6.96
N THR A 76 1.30 7.39 5.85
CA THR A 76 0.35 6.86 4.86
C THR A 76 -0.23 5.52 5.29
N SER A 77 0.57 4.65 5.91
CA SER A 77 0.13 3.30 6.31
C SER A 77 -0.19 3.18 7.81
N GLY A 78 0.31 4.10 8.64
CA GLY A 78 0.27 4.00 10.10
C GLY A 78 1.21 2.93 10.68
N ARG A 79 2.00 2.25 9.85
CA ARG A 79 2.97 1.22 10.25
C ARG A 79 4.38 1.79 10.31
N ASP A 80 5.29 1.01 10.89
CA ASP A 80 6.72 1.29 10.78
C ASP A 80 7.22 1.12 9.34
N VAL A 81 8.29 1.84 9.02
CA VAL A 81 8.88 1.84 7.69
C VAL A 81 9.44 0.48 7.30
N ALA A 82 9.92 -0.35 8.25
CA ALA A 82 10.40 -1.70 7.93
C ALA A 82 9.26 -2.59 7.41
N SER A 83 8.09 -2.53 8.03
CA SER A 83 6.88 -3.23 7.56
C SER A 83 6.47 -2.80 6.14
N ASP A 84 6.50 -1.49 5.85
CA ASP A 84 6.17 -0.99 4.51
C ASP A 84 7.23 -1.39 3.47
N LEU A 85 8.53 -1.36 3.82
CA LEU A 85 9.61 -1.85 2.95
C LEU A 85 9.49 -3.35 2.68
N ALA A 86 9.07 -4.16 3.65
CA ALA A 86 8.81 -5.59 3.46
C ALA A 86 7.68 -5.84 2.46
N LEU A 87 6.62 -5.03 2.51
CA LEU A 87 5.53 -5.09 1.55
C LEU A 87 6.00 -4.71 0.14
N LEU A 88 6.80 -3.65 0.01
CA LEU A 88 7.39 -3.28 -1.28
C LEU A 88 8.29 -4.38 -1.83
N PHE A 89 9.15 -4.96 -1.00
CA PHE A 89 9.98 -6.10 -1.38
C PHE A 89 9.13 -7.28 -1.89
N SER A 90 8.04 -7.61 -1.19
CA SER A 90 7.11 -8.66 -1.62
C SER A 90 6.49 -8.37 -2.99
N ARG A 91 6.10 -7.12 -3.26
CA ARG A 91 5.57 -6.69 -4.57
C ARG A 91 6.60 -6.84 -5.68
N ILE A 92 7.83 -6.40 -5.42
CA ILE A 92 8.96 -6.57 -6.35
C ILE A 92 9.12 -8.06 -6.69
N ARG A 93 9.10 -8.96 -5.70
CA ARG A 93 9.24 -10.41 -5.93
C ARG A 93 8.09 -11.02 -6.74
N LYS A 94 6.92 -10.38 -6.77
CA LYS A 94 5.76 -10.77 -7.59
C LYS A 94 5.79 -10.17 -9.00
N GLY A 95 6.83 -9.42 -9.35
CA GLY A 95 6.97 -8.78 -10.66
C GLY A 95 6.37 -7.37 -10.74
N ASP A 96 5.83 -6.83 -9.65
CA ASP A 96 5.39 -5.43 -9.57
C ASP A 96 6.59 -4.52 -9.28
N PHE A 97 7.35 -4.26 -10.34
CA PHE A 97 8.57 -3.47 -10.29
C PHE A 97 8.62 -2.49 -11.46
N THR A 98 8.96 -1.24 -11.15
CA THR A 98 9.26 -0.22 -12.15
C THR A 98 10.37 0.67 -11.61
N TYR A 99 11.56 0.59 -12.21
CA TYR A 99 12.76 1.26 -11.71
C TYR A 99 12.59 2.78 -11.55
N SER A 100 11.76 3.42 -12.38
CA SER A 100 11.52 4.87 -12.36
C SER A 100 11.02 5.39 -11.00
N TYR A 101 10.23 4.59 -10.25
CA TYR A 101 9.77 4.97 -8.91
C TYR A 101 10.91 4.98 -7.88
N TYR A 102 11.88 4.09 -8.02
CA TYR A 102 13.02 3.96 -7.09
C TYR A 102 14.17 4.91 -7.43
N ARG A 103 14.22 5.38 -8.68
CA ARG A 103 15.29 6.26 -9.21
C ARG A 103 15.58 7.50 -8.35
N PRO A 104 14.59 8.22 -7.79
CA PRO A 104 14.86 9.34 -6.88
C PRO A 104 15.70 8.91 -5.67
N LEU A 105 15.32 7.81 -5.01
CA LEU A 105 16.04 7.26 -3.86
C LEU A 105 17.45 6.81 -4.25
N VAL A 106 17.60 6.10 -5.38
CA VAL A 106 18.92 5.67 -5.87
C VAL A 106 19.86 6.85 -6.06
N ARG A 107 19.40 7.93 -6.70
CA ARG A 107 20.21 9.14 -6.91
C ARG A 107 20.63 9.80 -5.59
N LEU A 108 19.81 9.74 -4.54
CA LEU A 108 20.18 10.22 -3.21
C LEU A 108 21.31 9.41 -2.59
N VAL A 109 21.23 8.08 -2.68
CA VAL A 109 22.26 7.19 -2.16
C VAL A 109 23.57 7.40 -2.92
N LEU A 110 23.52 7.51 -4.25
CA LEU A 110 24.70 7.71 -5.09
C LEU A 110 25.41 9.05 -4.81
N ARG A 111 24.66 10.12 -4.54
CA ARG A 111 25.26 11.42 -4.18
C ARG A 111 25.71 11.51 -2.71
N LYS A 112 25.57 10.41 -1.94
CA LYS A 112 25.81 10.38 -0.49
C LYS A 112 25.05 11.51 0.23
N ALA A 113 23.76 11.62 -0.08
CA ALA A 113 22.87 12.57 0.59
C ALA A 113 22.82 12.31 2.11
N SER A 114 22.32 13.30 2.86
CA SER A 114 22.13 13.13 4.30
C SER A 114 21.14 12.00 4.61
N ASP A 115 21.30 11.33 5.75
CA ASP A 115 20.41 10.23 6.16
C ASP A 115 18.95 10.68 6.22
N SER A 116 18.69 11.92 6.65
CA SER A 116 17.35 12.50 6.69
C SER A 116 16.74 12.67 5.29
N GLU A 117 17.52 13.08 4.28
CA GLU A 117 17.05 13.12 2.89
C GLU A 117 16.75 11.72 2.36
N ILE A 118 17.59 10.72 2.68
CA ILE A 118 17.37 9.33 2.28
C ILE A 118 16.07 8.80 2.89
N TRP A 119 15.87 8.96 4.20
CA TRP A 119 14.65 8.51 4.89
C TRP A 119 13.40 9.27 4.43
N SER A 120 13.51 10.57 4.16
CA SER A 120 12.43 11.35 3.55
C SER A 120 12.02 10.77 2.19
N ALA A 121 12.98 10.42 1.34
CA ALA A 121 12.68 9.80 0.05
C ALA A 121 12.13 8.37 0.17
N VAL A 122 12.53 7.61 1.19
CA VAL A 122 11.91 6.31 1.49
C VAL A 122 10.43 6.49 1.83
N LEU A 123 10.08 7.46 2.67
CA LEU A 123 8.69 7.77 3.00
C LEU A 123 7.88 8.25 1.78
N ASP A 124 8.49 9.06 0.92
CA ASP A 124 7.88 9.47 -0.36
C ASP A 124 7.63 8.30 -1.29
N LEU A 125 8.60 7.38 -1.39
CA LEU A 125 8.49 6.16 -2.19
C LEU A 125 7.33 5.30 -1.71
N ILE A 126 7.26 5.05 -0.41
CA ILE A 126 6.14 4.31 0.22
C ILE A 126 4.81 4.98 -0.09
N THR A 127 4.73 6.29 0.09
CA THR A 127 3.51 7.07 -0.17
C THR A 127 3.08 6.98 -1.62
N THR A 128 4.03 7.10 -2.54
CA THR A 128 3.80 7.01 -3.99
C THR A 128 3.27 5.63 -4.37
N LEU A 129 3.96 4.57 -3.97
CA LEU A 129 3.60 3.19 -4.33
C LEU A 129 2.35 2.68 -3.60
N THR A 130 2.03 3.24 -2.43
CA THR A 130 0.75 2.96 -1.76
C THR A 130 -0.43 3.60 -2.52
N ARG A 131 -0.25 4.81 -3.07
CA ARG A 131 -1.30 5.50 -3.82
C ARG A 131 -1.53 4.93 -5.21
N VAL A 132 -0.48 4.43 -5.87
CA VAL A 132 -0.57 3.86 -7.22
C VAL A 132 -1.31 2.52 -7.21
N THR A 133 -1.28 1.78 -6.09
CA THR A 133 -2.11 0.58 -5.92
C THR A 133 -3.49 1.00 -5.41
N PRO A 134 -4.59 0.68 -6.10
CA PRO A 134 -5.91 0.78 -5.51
C PRO A 134 -5.89 0.03 -4.16
N PRO A 135 -6.45 0.57 -3.07
CA PRO A 135 -6.62 -0.20 -1.86
C PRO A 135 -7.33 -1.50 -2.25
N GLU A 136 -6.77 -2.63 -1.81
CA GLU A 136 -7.31 -3.95 -2.06
C GLU A 136 -8.77 -3.93 -1.59
N SER A 137 -9.70 -3.77 -2.53
CA SER A 137 -11.11 -3.75 -2.24
C SER A 137 -11.43 -5.15 -1.77
N VAL A 138 -11.61 -5.32 -0.46
CA VAL A 138 -12.11 -6.55 0.13
C VAL A 138 -13.35 -6.91 -0.69
N PRO A 139 -13.34 -8.04 -1.43
CA PRO A 139 -14.55 -8.43 -2.13
C PRO A 139 -15.61 -8.59 -1.06
N ALA A 140 -16.68 -7.79 -1.15
CA ALA A 140 -17.84 -8.02 -0.32
C ALA A 140 -18.30 -9.43 -0.65
N THR A 141 -18.04 -10.39 0.24
CA THR A 141 -18.71 -11.67 0.23
C THR A 141 -20.16 -11.35 0.54
N PHE A 142 -20.89 -11.03 -0.53
CA PHE A 142 -22.31 -10.75 -0.51
C PHE A 142 -23.01 -12.11 -0.36
N ASP A 143 -23.00 -12.63 0.86
CA ASP A 143 -23.92 -13.68 1.24
C ASP A 143 -25.32 -13.07 1.37
N SER A 144 -25.95 -12.92 0.21
CA SER A 144 -27.39 -13.07 -0.04
C SER A 144 -28.32 -12.89 1.16
N THR A 145 -28.29 -11.73 1.81
CA THR A 145 -29.32 -11.32 2.77
C THR A 145 -29.97 -10.04 2.25
N PRO A 146 -31.18 -10.13 1.69
CA PRO A 146 -31.96 -8.94 1.35
C PRO A 146 -32.31 -8.20 2.66
N ILE A 147 -31.80 -6.98 2.81
CA ILE A 147 -32.24 -6.07 3.85
C ILE A 147 -33.65 -5.61 3.48
N THR A 148 -34.66 -6.21 4.11
CA THR A 148 -36.04 -5.72 4.00
C THR A 148 -36.22 -4.56 4.97
N HIS A 149 -36.37 -3.36 4.42
CA HIS A 149 -36.84 -2.21 5.19
C HIS A 149 -38.32 -2.41 5.51
N SER A 150 -38.66 -2.83 6.74
CA SER A 150 -40.02 -2.70 7.26
C SER A 150 -40.16 -1.36 7.96
N SER A 151 -40.79 -0.40 7.29
CA SER A 151 -41.41 0.77 7.91
C SER A 151 -42.91 0.70 7.65
N ALA A 152 -43.66 0.13 8.59
CA ALA A 152 -45.11 0.18 8.60
C ALA A 152 -45.59 0.70 9.96
N SER A 153 -45.70 2.03 10.05
CA SER A 153 -46.44 2.75 11.08
C SER A 153 -47.93 2.80 10.68
N GLN A 154 -48.82 2.60 11.66
CA GLN A 154 -50.28 2.38 11.57
C GLN A 154 -51.10 3.50 10.90
N GLN A 155 -52.22 3.15 10.23
CA GLN A 155 -53.62 3.59 10.54
C GLN A 155 -54.62 3.17 9.43
N GLY A 156 -55.67 2.42 9.78
CA GLY A 156 -56.82 2.10 8.91
C GLY A 156 -58.07 1.76 9.74
N VAL A 157 -59.16 2.47 9.50
CA VAL A 157 -60.34 2.71 10.37
C VAL A 157 -61.40 1.59 10.38
N GLU A 158 -61.01 0.33 10.21
CA GLU A 158 -61.96 -0.75 9.83
C GLU A 158 -62.63 -1.45 11.03
N GLN A 159 -62.45 -0.90 12.23
CA GLN A 159 -63.15 -1.30 13.44
C GLN A 159 -64.52 -0.61 13.51
N THR A 160 -65.49 -1.07 12.70
CA THR A 160 -66.91 -0.69 12.87
C THR A 160 -67.74 -1.90 13.32
N ARG A 161 -68.28 -1.80 14.54
CA ARG A 161 -68.84 -2.87 15.40
C ARG A 161 -70.30 -3.25 15.09
N GLU A 162 -70.79 -3.20 13.84
CA GLU A 162 -72.25 -3.33 13.63
C GLU A 162 -72.72 -3.87 12.26
N LEU A 163 -72.02 -4.83 11.62
CA LEU A 163 -72.49 -5.28 10.29
C LEU A 163 -72.25 -6.73 9.82
N VAL A 164 -71.97 -7.72 10.70
CA VAL A 164 -72.15 -9.14 10.28
C VAL A 164 -72.68 -10.06 11.40
N GLU A 165 -73.55 -9.57 12.27
CA GLU A 165 -74.56 -10.43 12.91
C GLU A 165 -75.79 -10.50 11.97
N ARG A 166 -75.77 -11.32 10.88
CA ARG A 166 -77.00 -11.85 10.21
C ARG A 166 -76.85 -12.74 8.95
N LYS A 167 -75.77 -13.53 8.80
CA LYS A 167 -75.78 -14.77 7.98
C LYS A 167 -75.45 -15.93 8.92
N VAL A 168 -76.38 -16.55 9.65
CA VAL A 168 -77.73 -17.01 9.31
C VAL A 168 -77.68 -17.93 8.09
N PHE A 169 -77.55 -19.22 8.44
CA PHE A 169 -78.10 -20.42 7.81
C PHE A 169 -77.38 -21.03 6.61
N GLU A 170 -77.17 -22.35 6.76
CA GLU A 170 -77.03 -23.36 5.71
C GLU A 170 -75.70 -23.48 4.96
N GLU A 171 -74.77 -24.20 5.59
CA GLU A 171 -74.04 -25.29 4.90
C GLU A 171 -73.85 -26.41 5.95
N ILE A 172 -74.94 -27.04 6.37
CA ILE A 172 -75.43 -28.33 5.85
C ILE A 172 -74.39 -29.43 6.07
N ARG A 173 -74.75 -30.32 7.00
CA ARG A 173 -74.48 -31.76 6.98
C ARG A 173 -73.70 -32.23 5.75
N LEU A 174 -72.50 -32.75 6.00
CA LEU A 174 -72.14 -34.13 5.69
C LEU A 174 -71.01 -34.57 6.63
#